data_AF-A0A3D2AWD6-F1
#
_entry.id   AF-A0A3D2AWD6-F1
#
_cell.length_a   1.000
_cell.length_b   1.000
_cell.length_c   1.000
_cell.angle_alpha   90.00
_cell.angle_beta   90.00
_cell.angle_gamma   90.00
#
_symmetry.space_group_name_H-M   'P 1'
#
loop_
_entity.id
_entity.type
_entity.pdbx_description
1 polymer ?
#
loop_
_entity_poly.entity_id
_entity_poly.type
_entity_poly.pdbx_seq_one_letter_code
_entity_poly.pdbx_strand_id
1 'polypeptide(L)'
;MRKSAGFTVVELIVICVVLGILVSIGTVAWSATSNRSTDRTLAAEQQAWLKQFETYRQRFNVYPNANSSGVAITGDHCLGTGFASGRCKGGATPVTENASSAIMLQLAKVGTAPDYPRKGAINGYSGPWVSYATAGEIRIYQSYKQTECPEDTTKDTAFTTANICYVRMVKN
;
A
#
# COMPACT_ATOMS: atom_id res chain seq x y z
N MET A 1 47.22 -42.45 -21.03
CA MET A 1 46.95 -42.63 -19.58
C MET A 1 46.08 -41.48 -19.10
N ARG A 2 44.86 -41.75 -18.62
CA ARG A 2 43.92 -40.72 -18.17
C ARG A 2 43.96 -40.70 -16.64
N LYS A 3 44.53 -39.64 -16.06
CA LYS A 3 44.59 -39.46 -14.59
C LYS A 3 43.17 -39.26 -14.09
N SER A 4 42.66 -40.19 -13.30
CA SER A 4 41.44 -40.00 -12.52
C SER A 4 41.80 -39.12 -11.33
N ALA A 5 41.46 -37.83 -11.39
CA ALA A 5 41.54 -36.96 -10.23
C ALA A 5 40.41 -37.37 -9.29
N GLY A 6 40.74 -37.98 -8.15
CA GLY A 6 39.77 -38.37 -7.14
C GLY A 6 39.21 -37.11 -6.48
N PHE A 7 37.91 -36.88 -6.66
CA PHE A 7 37.20 -35.85 -5.91
C PHE A 7 37.15 -36.28 -4.44
N THR A 8 37.77 -35.50 -3.55
CA THR A 8 37.83 -35.89 -2.14
C THR A 8 36.48 -35.59 -1.49
N VAL A 9 36.09 -36.42 -0.51
CA VAL A 9 34.89 -36.17 0.30
C VAL A 9 34.97 -34.79 0.96
N VAL A 10 36.17 -34.36 1.34
CA VAL A 10 36.43 -33.03 1.91
C VAL A 10 36.07 -31.91 0.95
N GLU A 11 36.41 -32.05 -0.33
CA GLU A 11 36.10 -31.06 -1.37
C GLU A 11 34.59 -30.89 -1.55
N LEU A 12 33.83 -32.00 -1.51
CA LEU A 12 32.37 -31.95 -1.58
C LEU A 12 31.75 -31.30 -0.33
N ILE A 13 32.29 -31.59 0.86
CA ILE A 13 31.80 -31.01 2.12
C ILE A 13 32.02 -29.51 2.15
N VAL A 14 33.21 -29.02 1.77
CA VAL A 14 33.49 -27.58 1.77
C VAL A 14 32.58 -26.86 0.79
N ILE A 15 32.32 -27.42 -0.39
CA ILE A 15 31.40 -26.82 -1.37
C ILE A 15 29.97 -26.75 -0.82
N CYS A 16 29.47 -27.82 -0.20
CA CYS A 16 28.14 -27.81 0.40
C CYS A 16 28.02 -26.76 1.52
N VAL A 17 29.06 -26.60 2.35
CA VAL A 17 29.10 -25.57 3.39
C VAL A 17 29.08 -24.16 2.78
N VAL A 18 29.93 -23.91 1.78
CA VAL A 18 30.00 -22.60 1.10
C VAL A 18 28.67 -22.28 0.40
N LEU A 19 28.08 -23.24 -0.32
CA LEU A 19 26.77 -23.06 -0.95
C LEU A 19 25.67 -22.80 0.08
N GLY A 20 25.68 -23.50 1.22
CA GLY A 20 24.74 -23.27 2.30
C GLY A 20 24.80 -21.84 2.85
N ILE A 21 26.02 -21.32 3.06
CA ILE A 21 26.21 -19.93 3.53
C ILE A 21 25.72 -18.93 2.46
N LEU A 22 26.07 -19.14 1.19
CA LEU A 22 25.67 -18.24 0.10
C LEU A 22 24.15 -18.18 -0.08
N VAL A 23 23.46 -19.34 -0.05
CA VAL A 23 21.99 -19.40 -0.15
C VAL A 23 21.33 -18.71 1.05
N SER A 24 21.86 -18.91 2.25
CA SER A 24 21.32 -18.30 3.46
C SER A 24 21.37 -16.76 3.40
N ILE A 25 22.49 -16.20 2.97
CA ILE A 25 22.64 -14.73 2.82
C ILE A 25 21.80 -14.21 1.65
N GLY A 26 21.76 -14.94 0.53
CA GLY A 26 20.98 -14.55 -0.66
C GLY A 26 19.48 -14.44 -0.39
N THR A 27 18.90 -15.39 0.35
CA THR A 27 17.45 -15.44 0.63
C THR A 27 16.96 -14.28 1.50
N VAL A 28 17.73 -13.89 2.52
CA VAL A 28 17.37 -12.74 3.39
C VAL A 28 17.44 -11.41 2.64
N ALA A 29 18.48 -11.21 1.83
CA ALA A 29 18.66 -10.00 1.04
C ALA A 29 17.59 -9.85 -0.06
N TRP A 30 17.22 -10.96 -0.70
CA TRP A 30 16.15 -10.99 -1.70
C TRP A 30 14.79 -10.61 -1.09
N SER A 31 14.47 -11.18 0.06
CA SER A 31 13.20 -10.91 0.77
C SER A 31 13.05 -9.42 1.12
N ALA A 32 14.12 -8.81 1.65
CA ALA A 32 14.14 -7.38 1.96
C ALA A 32 13.96 -6.51 0.69
N THR A 33 14.65 -6.85 -0.39
CA THR A 33 14.57 -6.12 -1.67
C THR A 33 13.17 -6.20 -2.30
N SER A 34 12.55 -7.38 -2.31
CA SER A 34 11.20 -7.53 -2.85
C SER A 34 10.16 -6.72 -2.06
N ASN A 35 10.33 -6.63 -0.74
CA ASN A 35 9.46 -5.83 0.11
C ASN A 35 9.60 -4.34 -0.18
N ARG A 36 10.82 -3.83 -0.36
CA ARG A 36 11.05 -2.42 -0.76
C ARG A 36 10.47 -2.10 -2.13
N SER A 37 10.60 -3.01 -3.10
CA SER A 37 9.99 -2.84 -4.43
C SER A 37 8.45 -2.81 -4.34
N THR A 38 7.86 -3.66 -3.50
CA THR A 38 6.43 -3.64 -3.20
C THR A 38 6.02 -2.27 -2.64
N ASP A 39 6.74 -1.78 -1.63
CA ASP A 39 6.40 -0.52 -0.95
C ASP A 39 6.54 0.69 -1.87
N ARG A 40 7.51 0.71 -2.80
CA ARG A 40 7.60 1.75 -3.84
C ARG A 40 6.38 1.77 -4.77
N THR A 41 5.87 0.59 -5.11
CA THR A 41 4.66 0.47 -5.94
C THR A 41 3.45 1.02 -5.19
N LEU A 42 3.33 0.71 -3.89
CA LEU A 42 2.26 1.19 -3.02
C LEU A 42 2.33 2.70 -2.78
N ALA A 43 3.54 3.27 -2.67
CA ALA A 43 3.77 4.70 -2.58
C ALA A 43 3.34 5.42 -3.86
N ALA A 44 3.76 4.90 -5.03
CA ALA A 44 3.36 5.46 -6.32
C ALA A 44 1.84 5.45 -6.51
N GLU A 45 1.16 4.41 -6.02
CA GLU A 45 -0.29 4.32 -6.03
C GLU A 45 -0.95 5.35 -5.08
N GLN A 46 -0.47 5.47 -3.85
CA GLN A 46 -0.97 6.47 -2.90
C GLN A 46 -0.85 7.89 -3.49
N GLN A 47 0.25 8.17 -4.20
CA GLN A 47 0.46 9.43 -4.91
C GLN A 47 -0.45 9.60 -6.13
N ALA A 48 -0.77 8.52 -6.86
CA ALA A 48 -1.73 8.56 -7.95
C ALA A 48 -3.14 8.93 -7.46
N TRP A 49 -3.54 8.40 -6.30
CA TRP A 49 -4.78 8.82 -5.64
C TRP A 49 -4.73 10.28 -5.20
N LEU A 50 -3.65 10.72 -4.56
CA LEU A 50 -3.48 12.13 -4.19
C LEU A 50 -3.67 13.06 -5.40
N LYS A 51 -3.02 12.74 -6.53
CA LYS A 51 -3.15 13.49 -7.78
C LYS A 51 -4.60 13.55 -8.28
N GLN A 52 -5.38 12.48 -8.13
CA GLN A 52 -6.80 12.48 -8.49
C GLN A 52 -7.61 13.45 -7.61
N PHE A 53 -7.34 13.48 -6.31
CA PHE A 53 -7.95 14.44 -5.38
C PHE A 53 -7.55 15.88 -5.71
N GLU A 54 -6.29 16.12 -6.05
CA GLU A 54 -5.80 17.43 -6.48
C GLU A 54 -6.46 17.87 -7.79
N THR A 55 -6.60 16.97 -8.76
CA THR A 55 -7.31 17.24 -10.02
C THR A 55 -8.78 17.59 -9.76
N TYR A 56 -9.42 16.90 -8.82
CA TYR A 56 -10.77 17.25 -8.36
C TYR A 56 -10.81 18.67 -7.79
N ARG A 57 -9.89 19.00 -6.89
CA ARG A 57 -9.80 20.35 -6.31
C ARG A 57 -9.54 21.42 -7.36
N GLN A 58 -8.68 21.16 -8.35
CA GLN A 58 -8.43 22.12 -9.42
C GLN A 58 -9.70 22.41 -10.25
N ARG A 59 -10.56 21.41 -10.43
CA ARG A 59 -11.80 21.57 -11.21
C ARG A 59 -12.95 22.21 -10.43
N PHE A 60 -13.07 21.88 -9.14
CA PHE A 60 -14.23 22.26 -8.32
C PHE A 60 -13.88 23.26 -7.20
N ASN A 61 -12.62 23.71 -7.12
CA ASN A 61 -12.05 24.59 -6.07
C ASN A 61 -12.14 24.05 -4.63
N VAL A 62 -12.61 22.82 -4.44
CA VAL A 62 -12.81 22.16 -3.15
C VAL A 62 -12.40 20.69 -3.28
N TYR A 63 -11.83 20.10 -2.24
CA TYR A 63 -11.67 18.64 -2.22
C TYR A 63 -13.04 17.95 -2.15
N PRO A 64 -13.16 16.70 -2.61
CA PRO A 64 -14.43 15.97 -2.53
C PRO A 64 -14.79 15.73 -1.06
N ASN A 65 -15.65 16.59 -0.50
CA ASN A 65 -16.05 16.58 0.90
C ASN A 65 -17.57 16.41 1.09
N ALA A 66 -18.32 16.35 -0.01
CA ALA A 66 -19.75 16.10 -0.07
C ALA A 66 -20.07 15.12 -1.21
N ASN A 67 -21.14 14.36 -1.04
CA ASN A 67 -21.65 13.45 -2.06
C ASN A 67 -22.40 14.21 -3.18
N SER A 68 -22.92 13.49 -4.16
CA SER A 68 -23.65 14.09 -5.30
C SER A 68 -24.92 14.84 -4.90
N SER A 69 -25.44 14.59 -3.69
CA SER A 69 -26.62 15.24 -3.12
C SER A 69 -26.26 16.38 -2.15
N GLY A 70 -24.97 16.76 -2.04
CA GLY A 70 -24.51 17.83 -1.15
C GLY A 70 -24.37 17.44 0.33
N VAL A 71 -24.51 16.15 0.67
CA VAL A 71 -24.33 15.66 2.04
C VAL A 71 -22.85 15.43 2.32
N ALA A 72 -22.34 15.95 3.44
CA ALA A 72 -20.96 15.79 3.85
C ALA A 72 -20.52 14.31 3.91
N ILE A 73 -19.37 14.02 3.33
CA ILE A 73 -18.70 12.73 3.42
C ILE A 73 -18.00 12.65 4.78
N THR A 74 -18.26 11.60 5.54
CA THR A 74 -17.70 11.33 6.86
C THR A 74 -17.20 9.90 6.96
N GLY A 75 -16.30 9.63 7.91
CA GLY A 75 -15.74 8.29 8.13
C GLY A 75 -14.73 7.87 7.05
N ASP A 76 -14.51 6.56 6.97
CA ASP A 76 -13.50 5.95 6.11
C ASP A 76 -14.14 5.28 4.88
N HIS A 77 -13.51 5.43 3.72
CA HIS A 77 -14.01 4.90 2.44
C HIS A 77 -12.88 4.26 1.64
N CYS A 78 -13.17 3.14 0.99
CA CYS A 78 -12.21 2.52 0.08
C CYS A 78 -11.97 3.37 -1.18
N LEU A 79 -10.72 3.38 -1.63
CA LEU A 79 -10.31 3.97 -2.88
C LEU A 79 -9.98 2.85 -3.87
N GLY A 80 -10.85 2.66 -4.87
CA GLY A 80 -10.73 1.57 -5.85
C GLY A 80 -11.55 0.34 -5.51
N THR A 81 -11.34 -0.72 -6.29
CA THR A 81 -12.16 -1.94 -6.29
C THR A 81 -11.36 -3.24 -6.54
N GLY A 82 -11.90 -4.38 -6.12
CA GLY A 82 -11.37 -5.72 -6.24
C GLY A 82 -10.48 -6.17 -5.09
N PHE A 83 -10.61 -5.62 -3.89
CA PHE A 83 -9.79 -6.04 -2.75
C PHE A 83 -10.03 -7.52 -2.42
N ALA A 84 -8.98 -8.28 -2.10
CA ALA A 84 -9.07 -9.74 -1.95
C ALA A 84 -10.08 -10.19 -0.87
N SER A 85 -10.29 -9.40 0.17
CA SER A 85 -11.26 -9.64 1.23
C SER A 85 -12.58 -8.88 1.05
N GLY A 86 -12.75 -8.15 -0.06
CA GLY A 86 -13.80 -7.16 -0.25
C GLY A 86 -13.67 -5.95 0.69
N ARG A 87 -12.47 -5.73 1.26
CA ARG A 87 -12.19 -4.68 2.24
C ARG A 87 -10.84 -4.01 1.97
N CYS A 88 -10.82 -2.69 1.98
CA CYS A 88 -9.58 -1.90 1.90
C CYS A 88 -8.94 -1.71 3.28
N LYS A 89 -9.73 -1.58 4.34
CA LYS A 89 -9.25 -1.41 5.72
C LYS A 89 -9.70 -2.59 6.57
N GLY A 90 -8.77 -3.29 7.19
CA GLY A 90 -9.05 -4.32 8.18
C GLY A 90 -9.16 -3.78 9.61
N GLY A 91 -9.05 -4.67 10.59
CA GLY A 91 -9.10 -4.32 12.02
C GLY A 91 -10.53 -4.25 12.60
N ALA A 92 -10.67 -3.57 13.74
CA ALA A 92 -11.92 -3.53 14.51
C ALA A 92 -13.05 -2.74 13.81
N THR A 93 -12.71 -1.76 12.97
CA THR A 93 -13.66 -0.97 12.17
C THR A 93 -13.37 -1.14 10.68
N PRO A 94 -13.71 -2.31 10.12
CA PRO A 94 -13.28 -2.66 8.78
C PRO A 94 -14.12 -1.96 7.72
N VAL A 95 -13.46 -1.43 6.68
CA VAL A 95 -14.10 -0.67 5.60
C VAL A 95 -14.22 -1.58 4.39
N THR A 96 -15.46 -1.85 3.97
CA THR A 96 -15.76 -2.68 2.81
C THR A 96 -15.68 -1.88 1.53
N GLU A 97 -15.34 -2.58 0.46
CA GLU A 97 -15.41 -2.10 -0.90
C GLU A 97 -16.88 -1.95 -1.31
N ASN A 98 -17.51 -0.87 -0.89
CA ASN A 98 -18.77 -0.49 -1.51
C ASN A 98 -18.40 0.32 -2.75
N ALA A 99 -18.54 -0.27 -3.93
CA ALA A 99 -18.21 0.33 -5.23
C ALA A 99 -18.98 1.64 -5.53
N SER A 100 -19.92 2.02 -4.65
CA SER A 100 -20.69 3.26 -4.66
C SER A 100 -20.34 4.19 -3.48
N SER A 101 -19.13 4.09 -2.91
CA SER A 101 -18.71 5.04 -1.88
C SER A 101 -18.85 6.45 -2.45
N ALA A 102 -19.50 7.35 -1.71
CA ALA A 102 -19.84 8.70 -2.16
C ALA A 102 -18.62 9.43 -2.75
N ILE A 103 -17.43 9.10 -2.24
CA ILE A 103 -16.15 9.61 -2.72
C ILE A 103 -15.77 9.10 -4.12
N MET A 104 -15.94 7.81 -4.42
CA MET A 104 -15.60 7.26 -5.74
C MET A 104 -16.47 7.87 -6.84
N LEU A 105 -17.75 8.16 -6.54
CA LEU A 105 -18.63 8.90 -7.45
C LEU A 105 -18.17 10.35 -7.69
N GLN A 106 -17.59 11.01 -6.67
CA GLN A 106 -17.01 12.34 -6.87
C GLN A 106 -15.74 12.27 -7.71
N LEU A 107 -14.82 11.35 -7.39
CA LEU A 107 -13.54 11.22 -8.11
C LEU A 107 -13.73 10.79 -9.57
N ALA A 108 -14.79 10.04 -9.87
CA ALA A 108 -15.17 9.70 -11.25
C ALA A 108 -15.48 10.93 -12.11
N LYS A 109 -15.86 12.07 -11.52
CA LYS A 109 -16.11 13.31 -12.27
C LYS A 109 -14.86 13.87 -12.92
N VAL A 110 -13.66 13.57 -12.41
CA VAL A 110 -12.40 14.11 -12.92
C VAL A 110 -11.53 13.10 -13.68
N GLY A 111 -11.98 11.86 -13.79
CA GLY A 111 -11.33 10.83 -14.60
C GLY A 111 -11.60 9.43 -14.09
N THR A 112 -10.96 8.45 -14.74
CA THR A 112 -10.97 7.07 -14.27
C THR A 112 -10.13 6.93 -13.01
N ALA A 113 -10.58 6.08 -12.09
CA ALA A 113 -9.79 5.74 -10.91
C ALA A 113 -8.40 5.20 -11.30
N PRO A 114 -7.34 5.56 -10.56
CA PRO A 114 -6.03 4.93 -10.72
C PRO A 114 -6.14 3.40 -10.61
N ASP A 115 -5.36 2.70 -11.45
CA ASP A 115 -5.30 1.24 -11.35
C ASP A 115 -4.55 0.82 -10.08
N TYR A 116 -5.07 -0.24 -9.45
CA TYR A 116 -4.51 -0.83 -8.25
C TYR A 116 -4.19 -2.31 -8.49
N PRO A 117 -2.95 -2.62 -8.89
CA PRO A 117 -2.59 -3.99 -9.22
C PRO A 117 -2.49 -4.90 -7.99
N ARG A 118 -2.26 -4.34 -6.79
CA ARG A 118 -1.91 -5.14 -5.60
C ARG A 118 -3.04 -5.31 -4.60
N LYS A 119 -4.11 -6.02 -4.97
CA LYS A 119 -5.33 -6.18 -4.14
C LYS A 119 -5.23 -7.02 -2.84
N GLY A 120 -4.04 -7.50 -2.50
CA GLY A 120 -3.81 -8.41 -1.37
C GLY A 120 -3.46 -7.69 -0.07
N ALA A 121 -3.96 -8.21 1.06
CA ALA A 121 -3.72 -7.63 2.37
C ALA A 121 -2.24 -7.73 2.83
N ILE A 122 -1.76 -6.68 3.48
CA ILE A 122 -0.53 -6.61 4.26
C ILE A 122 -0.94 -6.42 5.72
N ASN A 123 -0.55 -7.34 6.60
CA ASN A 123 -0.90 -7.30 8.03
C ASN A 123 -2.42 -7.12 8.29
N GLY A 124 -3.27 -7.67 7.40
CA GLY A 124 -4.74 -7.56 7.49
C GLY A 124 -5.35 -6.30 6.84
N TYR A 125 -4.54 -5.44 6.22
CA TYR A 125 -4.98 -4.22 5.54
C TYR A 125 -4.63 -4.29 4.06
N SER A 126 -5.61 -4.08 3.17
CA SER A 126 -5.35 -4.09 1.72
C SER A 126 -4.85 -2.72 1.28
N GLY A 127 -5.51 -1.64 1.71
CA GLY A 127 -5.28 -0.27 1.23
C GLY A 127 -5.56 -0.11 -0.27
N PRO A 128 -5.68 1.10 -0.80
CA PRO A 128 -5.75 2.36 -0.08
C PRO A 128 -7.18 2.71 0.37
N TRP A 129 -7.28 3.53 1.40
CA TRP A 129 -8.55 4.10 1.84
C TRP A 129 -8.38 5.58 2.18
N VAL A 130 -9.47 6.34 2.12
CA VAL A 130 -9.51 7.73 2.54
C VAL A 130 -10.29 7.85 3.85
N SER A 131 -9.85 8.75 4.72
CA SER A 131 -10.54 9.09 5.96
C SER A 131 -10.94 10.55 6.00
N TYR A 132 -12.17 10.78 6.44
CA TYR A 132 -12.77 12.08 6.77
C TYR A 132 -13.05 12.21 8.27
N ALA A 133 -12.40 11.39 9.11
CA ALA A 133 -12.67 11.33 10.54
C ALA A 133 -12.21 12.60 11.30
N THR A 134 -11.20 13.30 10.78
CA THR A 134 -10.66 14.52 11.41
C THR A 134 -11.29 15.77 10.78
N ALA A 135 -11.77 16.69 11.63
CA ALA A 135 -12.28 17.97 11.15
C ALA A 135 -11.17 18.77 10.46
N GLY A 136 -11.43 19.26 9.24
CA GLY A 136 -10.48 20.08 8.48
C GLY A 136 -9.40 19.31 7.71
N GLU A 137 -9.35 17.97 7.81
CA GLU A 137 -8.36 17.15 7.11
C GLU A 137 -9.00 15.98 6.38
N ILE A 138 -8.41 15.62 5.24
CA ILE A 138 -8.68 14.38 4.50
C ILE A 138 -7.37 13.61 4.45
N ARG A 139 -7.39 12.34 4.84
CA ARG A 139 -6.18 11.50 4.87
C ARG A 139 -6.32 10.32 3.94
N ILE A 140 -5.36 10.12 3.05
CA ILE A 140 -5.27 8.91 2.23
C ILE A 140 -4.27 7.99 2.91
N TYR A 141 -4.72 6.79 3.26
CA TYR A 141 -3.95 5.77 3.97
C TYR A 141 -3.53 4.64 3.06
N GLN A 142 -2.37 4.07 3.36
CA GLN A 142 -1.84 2.86 2.71
C GLN A 142 -1.07 2.00 3.73
N SER A 143 -1.12 0.68 3.55
CA SER A 143 -0.34 -0.26 4.37
C SER A 143 0.95 -0.67 3.67
N TYR A 144 2.06 -0.65 4.41
CA TYR A 144 3.40 -0.96 3.92
C TYR A 144 3.98 -2.19 4.62
N LYS A 145 4.89 -2.88 3.92
CA LYS A 145 5.59 -4.04 4.49
C LYS A 145 6.73 -3.61 5.42
N GLN A 146 7.50 -2.60 5.03
CA GLN A 146 8.57 -2.03 5.84
C GLN A 146 8.02 -1.23 7.04
N THR A 147 8.84 -1.07 8.08
CA THR A 147 8.48 -0.32 9.30
C THR A 147 8.48 1.18 9.12
N GLU A 148 9.23 1.63 8.12
CA GLU A 148 9.41 3.03 7.75
C GLU A 148 8.41 3.40 6.65
N CYS A 149 7.85 4.59 6.80
CA CYS A 149 6.95 5.16 5.81
C CYS A 149 7.75 5.75 4.65
N PRO A 150 7.27 5.64 3.40
CA PRO A 150 7.87 6.34 2.27
C PRO A 150 7.92 7.86 2.46
N GLU A 151 8.78 8.52 1.69
CA GLU A 151 8.86 9.99 1.65
C GLU A 151 7.49 10.62 1.41
N ASP A 152 7.28 11.81 1.99
CA ASP A 152 6.03 12.58 1.96
C ASP A 152 4.80 11.90 2.59
N THR A 153 4.99 10.77 3.29
CA THR A 153 3.94 10.12 4.07
C THR A 153 4.27 10.15 5.57
N THR A 154 3.23 10.18 6.40
CA THR A 154 3.37 10.18 7.86
C THR A 154 2.90 8.86 8.44
N LYS A 155 3.66 8.28 9.38
CA LYS A 155 3.25 7.07 10.09
C LYS A 155 2.08 7.37 11.02
N ASP A 156 1.04 6.56 10.96
CA ASP A 156 -0.04 6.60 11.93
C ASP A 156 0.27 5.64 13.10
N THR A 157 0.54 6.22 14.26
CA THR A 157 0.91 5.47 15.47
C THR A 157 -0.28 4.84 16.17
N ALA A 158 -1.52 5.13 15.76
CA ALA A 158 -2.71 4.46 16.27
C ALA A 158 -2.78 2.98 15.82
N PHE A 159 -2.10 2.64 14.73
CA PHE A 159 -2.02 1.27 14.23
C PHE A 159 -0.73 0.59 14.73
N THR A 160 -0.88 -0.24 15.76
CA THR A 160 0.26 -0.92 16.41
C THR A 160 0.67 -2.22 15.75
N THR A 161 -0.24 -2.85 14.99
CA THR A 161 -0.03 -4.17 14.37
C THR A 161 0.36 -4.11 12.90
N ALA A 162 0.31 -2.93 12.28
CA ALA A 162 0.61 -2.74 10.87
C ALA A 162 1.30 -1.40 10.64
N ASN A 163 2.20 -1.35 9.66
CA ASN A 163 2.81 -0.10 9.23
C ASN A 163 1.85 0.60 8.28
N ILE A 164 1.10 1.53 8.83
CA ILE A 164 0.12 2.32 8.09
C ILE A 164 0.62 3.76 8.02
N CYS A 165 0.67 4.28 6.81
CA CYS A 165 1.15 5.62 6.54
C CYS A 165 0.08 6.39 5.76
N TYR A 166 0.02 7.70 5.97
CA TYR A 166 -0.96 8.56 5.31
C TYR A 166 -0.34 9.81 4.71
N VAL A 167 -1.02 10.33 3.69
CA VAL A 167 -0.83 11.68 3.18
C VAL A 167 -2.04 12.51 3.61
N ARG A 168 -1.81 13.73 4.07
CA ARG A 168 -2.86 14.65 4.51
C ARG A 168 -3.15 15.72 3.46
N MET A 169 -4.43 16.05 3.31
CA MET A 169 -4.93 17.19 2.54
C MET A 169 -5.80 18.05 3.43
N VAL A 170 -5.66 19.37 3.33
CA VAL A 170 -6.53 20.31 4.07
C VAL A 170 -7.88 20.38 3.37
N LYS A 171 -8.98 20.21 4.12
CA LYS A 171 -10.37 20.05 3.62
C LYS A 171 -11.00 21.33 3.00
N ASN A 172 -10.21 22.35 2.69
CA ASN A 172 -10.65 23.66 2.16
C ASN A 172 -11.77 23.54 1.12
#